data_AF-A0A1A9C9I6-F1
#
_entry.id   AF-A0A1A9C9I6-F1
#
_cell.length_a   1.000
_cell.length_b   1.000
_cell.length_c   1.000
_cell.angle_alpha   90.00
_cell.angle_beta   90.00
_cell.angle_gamma   90.00
#
_symmetry.space_group_name_H-M   'P 1'
#
loop_
_entity.id
_entity.type
_entity.pdbx_description
1 polymer ?
#
loop_
_entity_poly.entity_id
_entity_poly.type
_entity_poly.pdbx_seq_one_letter_code
_entity_poly.pdbx_strand_id
1 'polypeptide(L)'
;MRFTFPLMAIVLEIAMIVLFGLFVEYETDQTVLEQLNITKPTDMGIFFELYPLFQDVHVMIFVGFGFLMTFLKKYGFSSVGINLLVAALGLQWGTIVQGILQSQGQKFNIGIKNMINADFSAATVLISFGAVLGKTSPTQMLIMTILEIVFFAHNEYLVSEIFKASDIGASMTIHAFGAYFGLAVAGILY
;
A
#
# COMPACT_ATOMS: atom_id res chain seq x y z
N MET A 1 -15.07 12.39 17.52
CA MET A 1 -14.04 11.38 17.21
C MET A 1 -13.13 11.01 18.39
N ARG A 2 -13.31 11.56 19.61
CA ARG A 2 -12.40 11.35 20.76
C ARG A 2 -12.18 9.89 21.15
N PHE A 3 -13.16 9.02 20.90
CA PHE A 3 -13.08 7.59 21.23
C PHE A 3 -13.13 6.69 20.00
N THR A 4 -13.95 7.02 19.00
CA THR A 4 -14.15 6.18 17.81
C THR A 4 -12.89 6.03 16.97
N PHE A 5 -12.14 7.13 16.77
CA PHE A 5 -10.92 7.09 15.97
C PHE A 5 -9.78 6.34 16.67
N PRO A 6 -9.41 6.67 17.93
CA PRO A 6 -8.34 5.94 18.62
C PRO A 6 -8.66 4.45 18.79
N LEU A 7 -9.91 4.11 19.12
CA LEU A 7 -10.33 2.72 19.25
C LEU A 7 -10.12 1.96 17.94
N MET A 8 -10.56 2.53 16.81
CA MET A 8 -10.43 1.85 15.53
C MET A 8 -8.97 1.74 15.09
N ALA A 9 -8.16 2.78 15.29
CA ALA A 9 -6.73 2.73 14.99
C ALA A 9 -6.01 1.64 15.82
N ILE A 10 -6.30 1.54 17.13
CA ILE A 10 -5.72 0.51 18.00
C ILE A 10 -6.16 -0.89 17.57
N VAL A 11 -7.44 -1.08 17.26
CA VAL A 11 -7.95 -2.38 16.81
C VAL A 11 -7.30 -2.80 15.49
N LEU A 12 -7.17 -1.89 14.53
CA LEU A 12 -6.50 -2.15 13.26
C LEU A 12 -5.02 -2.47 13.46
N GLU A 13 -4.30 -1.72 14.30
CA GLU A 13 -2.89 -1.97 14.56
C GLU A 13 -2.66 -3.32 15.25
N ILE A 14 -3.48 -3.68 16.25
CA ILE A 14 -3.43 -5.02 16.87
C ILE A 14 -3.68 -6.11 15.82
N ALA A 15 -4.64 -5.90 14.92
CA ALA A 15 -4.91 -6.84 13.84
C ALA A 15 -3.71 -6.96 12.88
N MET A 16 -3.06 -5.85 12.50
CA MET A 16 -1.85 -5.88 11.67
C MET A 16 -0.74 -6.67 12.34
N ILE A 17 -0.45 -6.40 13.63
CA ILE A 17 0.59 -7.12 14.38
C ILE A 17 0.32 -8.63 14.38
N VAL A 18 -0.92 -9.05 14.65
CA VAL A 18 -1.30 -10.46 14.64
C VAL A 18 -1.13 -11.07 13.25
N LEU A 19 -1.60 -10.40 12.20
CA LEU A 19 -1.49 -10.89 10.83
C LEU A 19 -0.05 -10.96 10.34
N PHE A 20 0.79 -9.98 10.67
CA PHE A 20 2.23 -10.03 10.38
C PHE A 20 2.87 -11.23 11.05
N GLY A 21 2.61 -11.47 12.34
CA GLY A 21 3.15 -12.62 13.06
C GLY A 21 2.66 -13.98 12.53
N LEU A 22 1.51 -14.04 11.87
CA LEU A 22 0.95 -15.26 11.29
C LEU A 22 1.43 -15.55 9.86
N PHE A 23 1.60 -14.52 9.02
CA PHE A 23 1.79 -14.70 7.58
C PHE A 23 3.12 -14.19 7.03
N VAL A 24 3.83 -13.31 7.73
CA VAL A 24 4.99 -12.60 7.20
C VAL A 24 6.27 -13.12 7.85
N GLU A 25 7.23 -13.55 7.03
CA GLU A 25 8.55 -13.98 7.47
C GLU A 25 9.64 -13.16 6.77
N TYR A 26 10.82 -13.08 7.38
CA TYR A 26 12.00 -12.57 6.67
C TYR A 26 12.69 -13.74 6.00
N GLU A 27 13.28 -13.49 4.83
CA GLU A 27 14.15 -14.46 4.19
C GLU A 27 15.32 -14.78 5.13
N THR A 28 15.46 -16.04 5.50
CA THR A 28 16.49 -16.49 6.45
C THR A 28 17.72 -16.92 5.67
N ASP A 29 18.91 -16.42 6.04
CA ASP A 29 20.22 -16.65 5.37
C ASP A 29 20.63 -18.12 5.12
N GLN A 30 19.87 -19.11 5.60
CA GLN A 30 20.24 -20.53 5.45
C GLN A 30 20.15 -21.04 4.01
N THR A 31 19.33 -20.42 3.15
CA THR A 31 19.29 -20.71 1.70
C THR A 31 20.51 -20.16 0.94
N VAL A 32 21.25 -19.21 1.51
CA VAL A 32 22.44 -18.59 0.88
C VAL A 32 23.58 -19.60 0.71
N LEU A 33 23.66 -20.63 1.57
CA LEU A 33 24.70 -21.67 1.49
C LEU A 33 24.46 -22.69 0.37
N GLU A 34 23.21 -22.92 -0.05
CA GLU A 34 22.90 -23.82 -1.18
C GLU A 34 23.05 -23.12 -2.55
N GLN A 35 23.08 -21.78 -2.57
CA GLN A 35 23.10 -20.96 -3.78
C GLN A 35 24.51 -20.52 -4.23
N LEU A 36 25.56 -21.15 -3.69
CA LEU A 36 26.96 -20.93 -4.13
C LEU A 36 27.28 -21.54 -5.51
N ASN A 37 26.32 -22.20 -6.15
CA ASN A 37 26.37 -22.59 -7.55
C ASN A 37 25.23 -21.89 -8.31
N ILE A 38 25.53 -20.76 -8.97
CA ILE A 38 25.03 -20.31 -10.28
C ILE A 38 25.09 -18.77 -10.40
N THR A 39 25.55 -18.33 -11.58
CA THR A 39 25.55 -16.99 -12.18
C THR A 39 24.16 -16.31 -12.26
N LYS A 40 23.55 -16.03 -11.10
CA LYS A 40 22.42 -15.09 -10.96
C LYS A 40 22.87 -13.89 -10.12
N PRO A 41 22.32 -12.68 -10.34
CA PRO A 41 22.55 -11.59 -9.40
C PRO A 41 22.14 -12.09 -8.01
N THR A 42 23.05 -11.98 -7.03
CA THR A 42 22.76 -12.34 -5.65
C THR A 42 21.58 -11.51 -5.14
N ASP A 43 20.78 -12.03 -4.21
CA ASP A 43 19.64 -11.29 -3.64
C ASP A 43 20.08 -9.93 -3.04
N MET A 44 21.32 -9.87 -2.55
CA MET A 44 22.03 -8.63 -2.18
C MET A 44 22.14 -7.63 -3.35
N GLY A 45 22.51 -8.07 -4.55
CA GLY A 45 22.60 -7.22 -5.74
C GLY A 45 21.24 -6.63 -6.15
N ILE A 46 20.18 -7.44 -6.10
CA ILE A 46 18.81 -6.98 -6.40
C ILE A 46 18.35 -5.96 -5.34
N PHE A 47 18.67 -6.19 -4.07
CA PHE A 47 18.37 -5.25 -3.00
C PHE A 47 19.02 -3.88 -3.25
N PHE A 48 20.32 -3.84 -3.59
CA PHE A 48 21.00 -2.57 -3.86
C PHE A 48 20.48 -1.82 -5.08
N GLU A 49 19.94 -2.54 -6.08
CA GLU A 49 19.33 -1.92 -7.26
C GLU A 49 17.93 -1.35 -6.95
N LEU A 50 17.12 -2.08 -6.18
CA LEU A 50 15.74 -1.70 -5.89
C LEU A 50 15.60 -0.72 -4.72
N TYR A 51 16.54 -0.68 -3.79
CA TYR A 51 16.44 0.17 -2.61
C TYR A 51 16.33 1.68 -2.92
N PRO A 52 17.12 2.26 -3.85
CA PRO A 52 16.93 3.66 -4.24
C PRO A 52 15.54 3.92 -4.84
N LEU A 53 15.05 3.01 -5.69
CA LEU A 53 13.71 3.12 -6.28
C LEU A 53 12.61 3.05 -5.22
N PHE A 54 12.76 2.16 -4.23
CA PHE A 54 11.89 2.12 -3.07
C PHE A 54 11.87 3.47 -2.34
N GLN A 55 13.04 4.07 -2.08
CA GLN A 55 13.10 5.36 -1.40
C GLN A 55 12.38 6.46 -2.20
N ASP A 56 12.56 6.51 -3.52
CA ASP A 56 11.90 7.49 -4.38
C ASP A 56 10.37 7.34 -4.34
N VAL A 57 9.87 6.11 -4.45
CA VAL A 57 8.42 5.81 -4.34
C VAL A 57 7.93 6.17 -2.94
N HIS A 58 8.64 5.79 -1.88
CA HIS A 58 8.26 6.06 -0.51
C HIS A 58 8.18 7.59 -0.24
N VAL A 59 9.13 8.37 -0.75
CA VAL A 59 9.09 9.84 -0.67
C VAL A 59 7.88 10.39 -1.44
N MET A 60 7.54 9.84 -2.60
CA MET A 60 6.33 10.22 -3.33
C MET A 60 5.06 9.97 -2.48
N ILE A 61 4.97 8.84 -1.77
CA ILE A 61 3.81 8.51 -0.91
C ILE A 61 3.67 9.47 0.27
N PHE A 62 4.74 9.66 1.05
CA PHE A 62 4.65 10.44 2.29
C PHE A 62 4.75 11.95 2.06
N VAL A 63 5.68 12.38 1.22
CA VAL A 63 5.96 13.80 0.99
C VAL A 63 5.22 14.29 -0.26
N GLY A 64 5.31 13.56 -1.37
CA GLY A 64 4.68 13.94 -2.64
C GLY A 64 3.18 14.15 -2.50
N PHE A 65 2.42 13.08 -2.28
CA PHE A 65 0.97 13.16 -2.05
C PHE A 65 0.62 14.03 -0.83
N GLY A 66 1.34 13.85 0.28
CA GLY A 66 1.08 14.55 1.53
C GLY A 66 1.07 16.08 1.36
N PHE A 67 2.10 16.65 0.74
CA PHE A 67 2.19 18.08 0.50
C PHE A 67 1.41 18.55 -0.73
N LEU A 68 1.24 17.73 -1.77
CA LEU A 68 0.41 18.06 -2.92
C LEU A 68 -1.01 18.47 -2.50
N MET A 69 -1.60 17.75 -1.54
CA MET A 69 -2.95 17.99 -1.05
C MET A 69 -3.08 19.19 -0.08
N THR A 70 -1.98 19.88 0.25
CA THR A 70 -1.99 21.04 1.18
C THR A 70 -2.48 22.35 0.56
N PHE A 71 -2.80 22.35 -0.75
CA PHE A 71 -3.31 23.54 -1.44
C PHE A 71 -4.62 24.09 -0.83
N LEU A 72 -5.37 23.28 -0.08
CA LEU A 72 -6.53 23.72 0.68
C LEU A 72 -6.13 24.56 1.90
N LYS A 73 -6.34 25.89 1.79
CA LYS A 73 -5.96 26.93 2.78
C LYS A 73 -6.23 26.58 4.25
N LYS A 74 -7.34 25.89 4.55
CA LYS A 74 -7.75 25.54 5.93
C LYS A 74 -7.68 24.05 6.26
N TYR A 75 -7.10 23.23 5.38
CA TYR A 75 -7.03 21.78 5.54
C TYR A 75 -5.60 21.21 5.46
N GLY A 76 -4.56 22.06 5.33
CA GLY A 76 -3.17 21.62 5.18
C GLY A 76 -2.67 20.63 6.26
N PHE A 77 -2.96 20.88 7.54
CA PHE A 77 -2.58 19.96 8.62
C PHE A 77 -3.30 18.62 8.54
N SER A 78 -4.61 18.65 8.27
CA SER A 78 -5.40 17.43 8.11
C SER A 78 -4.97 16.65 6.87
N SER A 79 -4.63 17.34 5.78
CA SER A 79 -4.10 16.73 4.54
C SER A 79 -2.87 15.88 4.82
N VAL A 80 -1.79 16.49 5.35
CA VAL A 80 -0.54 15.76 5.61
C VAL A 80 -0.73 14.71 6.71
N GLY A 81 -1.49 15.03 7.77
CA GLY A 81 -1.70 14.11 8.89
C GLY A 81 -2.52 12.86 8.51
N ILE A 82 -3.58 13.03 7.71
CA ILE A 82 -4.38 11.90 7.21
C ILE A 82 -3.59 11.13 6.15
N ASN A 83 -2.83 11.81 5.29
CA ASN A 83 -1.93 11.15 4.34
C ASN A 83 -0.94 10.22 5.06
N LEU A 84 -0.27 10.72 6.10
CA LEU A 84 0.66 9.94 6.92
C LEU A 84 -0.03 8.70 7.51
N LEU A 85 -1.24 8.87 8.05
CA LEU A 85 -2.02 7.78 8.64
C LEU A 85 -2.42 6.73 7.60
N VAL A 86 -2.92 7.16 6.45
CA VAL A 86 -3.34 6.28 5.34
C VAL A 86 -2.14 5.54 4.76
N ALA A 87 -1.01 6.21 4.56
CA ALA A 87 0.20 5.60 4.06
C ALA A 87 0.75 4.56 5.06
N ALA A 88 0.85 4.88 6.35
CA ALA A 88 1.34 3.96 7.37
C ALA A 88 0.46 2.70 7.50
N LEU A 89 -0.86 2.85 7.50
CA LEU A 89 -1.78 1.70 7.49
C LEU A 89 -1.71 0.93 6.16
N GLY A 90 -1.70 1.67 5.05
CA GLY A 90 -1.75 1.12 3.71
C GLY A 90 -0.54 0.27 3.37
N LEU A 91 0.65 0.63 3.84
CA LEU A 91 1.84 -0.19 3.69
C LEU A 91 1.70 -1.54 4.39
N GLN A 92 1.31 -1.53 5.67
CA GLN A 92 1.13 -2.76 6.44
C GLN A 92 0.08 -3.66 5.80
N TRP A 93 -1.09 -3.09 5.50
CA TRP A 93 -2.19 -3.83 4.93
C TRP A 93 -1.91 -4.32 3.50
N GLY A 94 -1.30 -3.47 2.68
CA GLY A 94 -0.87 -3.79 1.32
C GLY A 94 0.11 -4.94 1.26
N THR A 95 1.12 -4.95 2.15
CA THR A 95 2.05 -6.08 2.30
C THR A 95 1.30 -7.38 2.58
N ILE A 96 0.39 -7.38 3.55
CA ILE A 96 -0.37 -8.58 3.94
C ILE A 96 -1.26 -9.07 2.80
N VAL A 97 -2.12 -8.20 2.25
CA VAL A 97 -3.13 -8.60 1.25
C VAL A 97 -2.47 -9.11 -0.03
N GLN A 98 -1.50 -8.36 -0.56
CA GLN A 98 -0.80 -8.77 -1.78
C GLN A 98 0.04 -10.02 -1.54
N GLY A 99 0.73 -10.10 -0.40
CA GLY A 99 1.54 -11.25 -0.04
C GLY A 99 0.70 -12.52 0.08
N ILE A 100 -0.42 -12.48 0.82
CA ILE A 100 -1.37 -13.60 0.95
C ILE A 100 -1.95 -14.01 -0.40
N LEU A 101 -2.29 -13.04 -1.26
CA LEU A 101 -2.87 -13.35 -2.56
C LEU A 101 -1.85 -14.04 -3.49
N GLN A 102 -0.61 -13.55 -3.51
CA GLN A 102 0.49 -14.15 -4.29
C GLN A 102 0.93 -15.50 -3.74
N SER A 103 0.92 -15.69 -2.42
CA SER A 103 1.27 -16.95 -1.76
C SER A 103 0.12 -17.95 -1.70
N GLN A 104 -1.05 -17.63 -2.27
CA GLN A 104 -2.26 -18.46 -2.23
C GLN A 104 -2.68 -18.83 -0.79
N GLY A 105 -2.53 -17.89 0.14
CA GLY A 105 -2.92 -18.05 1.55
C GLY A 105 -1.83 -18.65 2.45
N GLN A 106 -0.64 -18.96 1.91
CA GLN A 106 0.49 -19.44 2.71
C GLN A 106 1.30 -18.28 3.30
N LYS A 107 2.23 -18.61 4.20
CA LYS A 107 3.23 -17.63 4.64
C LYS A 107 4.11 -17.18 3.47
N PHE A 108 4.61 -15.95 3.54
CA PHE A 108 5.48 -15.39 2.52
C PHE A 108 6.65 -14.59 3.12
N ASN A 109 7.75 -14.55 2.37
CA ASN A 109 8.92 -13.76 2.74
C ASN A 109 8.75 -12.32 2.28
N ILE A 110 8.96 -11.37 3.19
CA ILE A 110 8.95 -9.95 2.86
C ILE A 110 10.34 -9.52 2.35
N GLY A 111 10.38 -8.97 1.14
CA GLY A 111 11.55 -8.33 0.56
C GLY A 111 11.26 -6.91 0.06
N ILE A 112 12.29 -6.25 -0.47
CA ILE A 112 12.18 -4.86 -0.97
C ILE A 112 11.11 -4.69 -2.06
N LYS A 113 10.91 -5.72 -2.90
CA LYS A 113 9.84 -5.73 -3.92
C LYS A 113 8.45 -5.69 -3.29
N ASN A 114 8.22 -6.44 -2.21
CA ASN A 114 6.94 -6.43 -1.50
C ASN A 114 6.70 -5.06 -0.85
N MET A 115 7.75 -4.40 -0.37
CA MET A 115 7.66 -3.05 0.21
C MET A 115 7.28 -2.01 -0.86
N ILE A 116 7.92 -2.04 -2.04
CA ILE A 116 7.56 -1.17 -3.18
C ILE A 116 6.11 -1.38 -3.60
N ASN A 117 5.69 -2.65 -3.72
CA ASN A 117 4.31 -2.98 -4.07
C ASN A 117 3.31 -2.54 -3.00
N ALA A 118 3.70 -2.55 -1.72
CA ALA A 118 2.89 -1.99 -0.65
C ALA A 118 2.75 -0.47 -0.80
N ASP A 119 3.82 0.25 -1.14
CA ASP A 119 3.74 1.69 -1.45
C ASP A 119 2.78 1.96 -2.62
N PHE A 120 2.77 1.12 -3.66
CA PHE A 120 1.83 1.24 -4.78
C PHE A 120 0.36 1.05 -4.37
N SER A 121 0.07 0.13 -3.46
CA SER A 121 -1.28 0.01 -2.89
C SER A 121 -1.67 1.23 -2.06
N ALA A 122 -0.73 1.81 -1.29
CA ALA A 122 -0.96 3.05 -0.57
C ALA A 122 -1.18 4.22 -1.53
N ALA A 123 -0.42 4.31 -2.62
CA ALA A 123 -0.56 5.33 -3.66
C ALA A 123 -1.99 5.34 -4.23
N THR A 124 -2.54 4.16 -4.48
CA THR A 124 -3.91 3.98 -4.98
C THR A 124 -4.93 4.64 -4.04
N VAL A 125 -4.83 4.37 -2.74
CA VAL A 125 -5.71 4.98 -1.72
C VAL A 125 -5.50 6.49 -1.61
N LEU A 126 -4.26 6.98 -1.76
CA LEU A 126 -3.96 8.40 -1.73
C LEU A 126 -4.51 9.15 -2.96
N ILE A 127 -4.61 8.49 -4.11
CA ILE A 127 -5.31 9.02 -5.29
C ILE A 127 -6.81 9.13 -4.97
N SER A 128 -7.42 8.08 -4.41
CA SER A 128 -8.81 8.11 -3.95
C SER A 128 -9.05 9.18 -2.89
N PHE A 129 -8.11 9.37 -1.96
CA PHE A 129 -8.17 10.42 -0.95
C PHE A 129 -8.28 11.81 -1.58
N GLY A 130 -7.57 12.06 -2.68
CA GLY A 130 -7.68 13.30 -3.44
C GLY A 130 -9.12 13.63 -3.89
N ALA A 131 -9.91 12.63 -4.28
CA ALA A 131 -11.30 12.81 -4.71
C ALA A 131 -12.25 13.19 -3.55
N VAL A 132 -11.94 12.73 -2.33
CA VAL A 132 -12.75 12.98 -1.11
C VAL A 132 -12.10 13.96 -0.13
N LEU A 133 -11.03 14.64 -0.58
CA LEU A 133 -10.20 15.51 0.25
C LEU A 133 -11.03 16.62 0.92
N GLY A 134 -10.88 16.76 2.23
CA GLY A 134 -11.61 17.76 3.00
C GLY A 134 -13.09 17.42 3.26
N LYS A 135 -13.57 16.25 2.82
CA LYS A 135 -14.96 15.78 3.01
C LYS A 135 -15.06 14.56 3.91
N THR A 136 -13.98 13.81 4.09
CA THR A 136 -13.93 12.61 4.93
C THR A 136 -13.21 12.85 6.26
N SER A 137 -13.60 12.05 7.25
CA SER A 137 -12.95 11.96 8.55
C SER A 137 -11.81 10.94 8.55
N PRO A 138 -10.81 11.06 9.46
CA PRO A 138 -9.76 10.05 9.62
C PRO A 138 -10.29 8.60 9.77
N THR A 139 -11.41 8.42 10.46
CA THR A 139 -12.06 7.10 10.59
C THR A 139 -12.59 6.59 9.25
N GLN A 140 -13.26 7.44 8.46
CA GLN A 140 -13.69 7.03 7.11
C GLN A 140 -12.51 6.67 6.22
N MET A 141 -11.40 7.40 6.35
CA MET A 141 -10.18 7.11 5.60
C MET A 141 -9.57 5.76 5.97
N LEU A 142 -9.46 5.42 7.26
CA LEU A 142 -9.01 4.10 7.69
C LEU A 142 -9.89 2.97 7.14
N ILE A 143 -11.22 3.14 7.12
CA ILE A 143 -12.14 2.15 6.53
C ILE A 143 -11.92 2.03 5.02
N MET A 144 -11.82 3.17 4.33
CA MET A 144 -11.57 3.22 2.89
C MET A 144 -10.26 2.52 2.54
N THR A 145 -9.17 2.77 3.28
CA THR A 145 -7.87 2.11 3.10
C THR A 145 -7.97 0.59 3.17
N ILE A 146 -8.67 0.05 4.18
CA ILE A 146 -8.81 -1.41 4.33
C ILE A 146 -9.57 -2.01 3.15
N LEU A 147 -10.68 -1.40 2.76
CA LEU A 147 -11.52 -1.92 1.67
C LEU A 147 -10.83 -1.78 0.31
N GLU A 148 -10.32 -0.59 0.01
CA GLU A 148 -9.75 -0.25 -1.28
C GLU A 148 -8.52 -1.10 -1.59
N ILE A 149 -7.62 -1.34 -0.64
CA ILE A 149 -6.43 -2.19 -0.85
C ILE A 149 -6.81 -3.63 -1.17
N VAL A 150 -7.90 -4.16 -0.59
CA VAL A 150 -8.40 -5.49 -0.95
C VAL A 150 -8.83 -5.51 -2.42
N PHE A 151 -9.63 -4.54 -2.85
CA PHE A 151 -10.07 -4.46 -4.25
C PHE A 151 -8.92 -4.18 -5.21
N PHE A 152 -7.98 -3.32 -4.83
CA PHE A 152 -6.75 -3.05 -5.58
C PHE A 152 -5.96 -4.34 -5.81
N ALA A 153 -5.67 -5.11 -4.77
CA ALA A 153 -4.87 -6.33 -4.89
C ALA A 153 -5.54 -7.38 -5.80
N HIS A 154 -6.85 -7.54 -5.68
CA HIS A 154 -7.60 -8.43 -6.58
C HIS A 154 -7.61 -7.91 -8.02
N ASN A 155 -7.79 -6.60 -8.22
CA ASN A 155 -7.74 -5.97 -9.54
C ASN A 155 -6.37 -6.13 -10.18
N GLU A 156 -5.30 -5.90 -9.43
CA GLU A 156 -3.92 -6.10 -9.88
C GLU A 156 -3.67 -7.56 -10.27
N TYR A 157 -4.12 -8.52 -9.46
CA TYR A 157 -4.03 -9.94 -9.77
C TYR A 157 -4.81 -10.31 -11.04
N LEU A 158 -6.03 -9.80 -11.21
CA LEU A 158 -6.83 -10.03 -12.42
C LEU A 158 -6.11 -9.49 -13.67
N VAL A 159 -5.64 -8.25 -13.62
CA VAL A 159 -5.01 -7.57 -14.77
C VAL A 159 -3.68 -8.23 -15.13
N SER A 160 -2.82 -8.48 -14.14
CA SER A 160 -1.46 -8.98 -14.35
C SER A 160 -1.42 -10.49 -14.54
N GLU A 161 -2.14 -11.26 -13.72
CA GLU A 161 -2.03 -12.72 -13.71
C GLU A 161 -3.05 -13.43 -14.59
N ILE A 162 -4.28 -12.92 -14.70
CA ILE A 162 -5.34 -13.57 -15.48
C ILE A 162 -5.40 -13.01 -16.89
N PHE A 163 -5.51 -11.69 -17.04
CA PHE A 163 -5.59 -11.05 -18.36
C PHE A 163 -4.24 -10.90 -19.06
N LYS A 164 -3.14 -11.07 -18.33
CA LYS A 164 -1.77 -10.92 -18.84
C LYS A 164 -1.56 -9.57 -19.55
N ALA A 165 -2.22 -8.53 -19.05
CA ALA A 165 -2.13 -7.18 -19.59
C ALA A 165 -0.83 -6.50 -19.14
N SER A 166 -0.25 -5.68 -20.00
CA SER A 166 0.95 -4.90 -19.67
C SER A 166 0.57 -3.55 -19.07
N ASP A 167 0.95 -3.31 -17.82
CA ASP A 167 0.75 -2.04 -17.11
C ASP A 167 1.98 -1.63 -16.30
N ILE A 168 3.13 -1.52 -16.97
CA ILE A 168 4.44 -1.28 -16.32
C ILE A 168 4.44 0.01 -15.48
N GLY A 169 3.75 1.05 -15.94
CA GLY A 169 3.61 2.32 -15.22
C GLY A 169 2.39 2.41 -14.31
N ALA A 170 1.67 1.30 -14.12
CA ALA A 170 0.47 1.21 -13.28
C ALA A 170 -0.62 2.27 -13.60
N SER A 171 -0.73 2.66 -14.87
CA SER A 171 -1.70 3.64 -15.33
C SER A 171 -3.13 3.14 -15.17
N MET A 172 -3.35 1.81 -15.26
CA MET A 172 -4.65 1.18 -15.08
C MET A 172 -4.85 0.71 -13.63
N THR A 173 -3.91 -0.07 -13.09
CA THR A 173 -4.07 -0.75 -11.79
C THR A 173 -3.99 0.17 -10.58
N ILE A 174 -3.21 1.26 -10.66
CA ILE A 174 -3.10 2.27 -9.59
C ILE A 174 -3.91 3.51 -9.96
N HIS A 175 -3.55 4.17 -11.07
CA HIS A 175 -4.04 5.54 -11.33
C HIS A 175 -5.51 5.57 -11.74
N ALA A 176 -5.89 4.83 -12.79
CA ALA A 176 -7.29 4.78 -13.21
C ALA A 176 -8.16 4.14 -12.12
N PHE A 177 -7.73 3.01 -11.55
CA PHE A 177 -8.47 2.35 -10.48
C PHE A 177 -8.71 3.28 -9.29
N GLY A 178 -7.67 3.89 -8.71
CA GLY A 178 -7.81 4.80 -7.57
C GLY A 178 -8.64 6.04 -7.92
N ALA A 179 -8.46 6.62 -9.10
CA ALA A 179 -9.26 7.78 -9.50
C ALA A 179 -10.77 7.44 -9.58
N TYR A 180 -11.15 6.35 -10.25
CA TYR A 180 -12.55 5.96 -10.38
C TYR A 180 -13.14 5.42 -9.08
N PHE A 181 -12.35 4.72 -8.26
CA PHE A 181 -12.76 4.30 -6.92
C PHE A 181 -13.09 5.52 -6.05
N GLY A 182 -12.16 6.48 -5.95
CA GLY A 182 -12.36 7.72 -5.20
C GLY A 182 -13.55 8.55 -5.71
N LEU A 183 -13.73 8.66 -7.03
CA LEU A 183 -14.88 9.35 -7.62
C LEU A 183 -16.21 8.65 -7.31
N ALA A 184 -16.25 7.32 -7.34
CA ALA A 184 -17.43 6.56 -6.96
C ALA A 184 -17.76 6.77 -5.48
N VAL A 185 -16.77 6.75 -4.59
CA VAL A 185 -16.94 7.06 -3.17
C VAL A 185 -17.46 8.50 -3.00
N ALA A 186 -16.85 9.47 -3.67
CA ALA A 186 -17.29 10.86 -3.63
C ALA A 186 -18.74 11.04 -4.10
N GLY A 187 -19.14 10.32 -5.16
CA GLY A 187 -20.49 10.36 -5.72
C GLY A 187 -21.56 9.69 -4.86
N ILE A 188 -21.20 8.77 -3.96
CA ILE A 188 -22.13 8.16 -2.99
C ILE A 188 -22.24 9.00 -1.71
N LEU A 189 -21.16 9.69 -1.33
CA LEU A 189 -21.14 10.53 -0.13
C LEU A 189 -21.82 11.90 -0.32
N TYR A 190 -22.26 12.24 -1.54
CA TYR A 190 -22.89 13.51 -1.90
C TYR A 190 -24.26 13.30 -2.56
#